data_AF-A0A6M3LWI5-F1
#
_entry.id   AF-A0A6M3LWI5-F1
#
_cell.length_a   1.000
_cell.length_b   1.000
_cell.length_c   1.000
_cell.angle_alpha   90.00
_cell.angle_beta   90.00
_cell.angle_gamma   90.00
#
_symmetry.space_group_name_H-M   'P 1'
#
loop_
_entity.id
_entity.type
_entity.pdbx_description
1 polymer ?
#
loop_
_entity_poly.entity_id
_entity_poly.type
_entity_poly.pdbx_seq_one_letter_code
_entity_poly.pdbx_strand_id
1 'polypeptide(L)'
;MKAGVKFPPINIGTIKTAEDPEALYLIDGLHRLKAYKMLDVKEVEVEIKHYESFNEAFHDSVRRNITHGQPFTAYEVAGVIKRLLEEGRDLVYMATLLQMTLDDVKKFIDERLVEVEENVYEVVKEPVRSVKHRITSSKIAEEQRGLTGISQIKLVGDIVKIIEIGLLDVDNKKLMNRLENLYDLLKTLFSKT
;
A
#
# COMPACT_ATOMS: atom_id res chain seq x y z
N MET A 1 -20.39 -3.22 -17.66
CA MET A 1 -20.30 -4.70 -17.67
C MET A 1 -21.65 -5.23 -18.14
N LYS A 2 -21.69 -6.21 -19.05
CA LYS A 2 -22.96 -6.84 -19.46
C LYS A 2 -23.43 -7.77 -18.34
N ALA A 3 -24.73 -7.81 -18.07
CA ALA A 3 -25.31 -8.80 -17.16
C ALA A 3 -25.03 -10.21 -17.69
N GLY A 4 -24.64 -11.14 -16.80
CA GLY A 4 -24.40 -12.56 -17.15
C GLY A 4 -22.95 -12.97 -17.44
N VAL A 5 -21.95 -12.08 -17.28
CA VAL A 5 -20.53 -12.46 -17.45
C VAL A 5 -20.06 -13.21 -16.20
N LYS A 6 -19.62 -14.47 -16.38
CA LYS A 6 -18.96 -15.26 -15.33
C LYS A 6 -17.62 -14.60 -14.99
N PHE A 7 -17.41 -14.27 -13.72
CA PHE A 7 -16.11 -13.77 -13.28
C PHE A 7 -15.05 -14.86 -13.45
N PRO A 8 -13.78 -14.50 -13.71
CA PRO A 8 -12.70 -15.49 -13.69
C PRO A 8 -12.64 -16.16 -12.30
N PRO A 9 -12.14 -17.39 -12.19
CA PRO A 9 -12.04 -18.10 -10.91
C PRO A 9 -11.13 -17.38 -9.92
N ILE A 10 -11.41 -17.55 -8.62
CA ILE A 10 -10.55 -17.06 -7.54
C ILE A 10 -9.35 -18.01 -7.41
N ASN A 11 -8.14 -17.47 -7.22
CA ASN A 11 -6.94 -18.29 -7.09
C ASN A 11 -6.65 -18.55 -5.61
N ILE A 12 -6.59 -19.82 -5.25
CA ILE A 12 -6.28 -20.29 -3.91
C ILE A 12 -4.96 -21.07 -3.96
N GLY A 13 -4.13 -20.88 -2.94
CA GLY A 13 -2.87 -21.56 -2.76
C GLY A 13 -2.93 -22.52 -1.59
N THR A 14 -2.41 -23.73 -1.76
CA THR A 14 -2.07 -24.62 -0.64
C THR A 14 -0.60 -24.45 -0.31
N ILE A 15 -0.27 -24.24 0.97
CA ILE A 15 1.10 -24.14 1.45
C ILE A 15 1.25 -25.17 2.55
N LYS A 16 2.15 -26.15 2.35
CA LYS A 16 2.37 -27.19 3.37
C LYS A 16 3.01 -26.56 4.60
N THR A 17 2.25 -26.48 5.69
CA THR A 17 2.80 -26.13 7.01
C THR A 17 2.84 -27.37 7.89
N ALA A 18 3.67 -27.35 8.93
CA ALA A 18 3.73 -28.45 9.90
C ALA A 18 2.44 -28.58 10.73
N GLU A 19 1.68 -27.49 10.85
CA GLU A 19 0.47 -27.38 11.67
C GLU A 19 -0.80 -27.74 10.88
N ASP A 20 -0.83 -27.37 9.60
CA ASP A 20 -1.94 -27.67 8.68
C ASP A 20 -1.40 -27.89 7.25
N PRO A 21 -1.34 -29.14 6.77
CA PRO A 21 -0.86 -29.47 5.43
C PRO A 21 -1.85 -29.09 4.31
N GLU A 22 -3.10 -28.77 4.65
CA GLU A 22 -4.17 -28.43 3.70
C GLU A 22 -4.66 -26.99 3.83
N ALA A 23 -3.92 -26.13 4.54
CA ALA A 23 -4.26 -24.72 4.71
C ALA A 23 -4.42 -24.02 3.35
N LEU A 24 -5.56 -23.34 3.19
CA LEU A 24 -5.93 -22.61 1.97
C LEU A 24 -5.69 -21.10 2.14
N TYR A 25 -4.88 -20.53 1.24
CA TYR A 25 -4.55 -19.12 1.22
C TYR A 25 -5.11 -18.45 -0.03
N LEU A 26 -5.68 -17.27 0.11
CA LEU A 26 -6.12 -16.48 -1.05
C LEU A 26 -4.89 -15.86 -1.73
N ILE A 27 -4.66 -16.22 -3.00
CA ILE A 27 -3.52 -15.72 -3.80
C ILE A 27 -3.95 -14.54 -4.67
N ASP A 28 -5.11 -14.63 -5.32
CA ASP A 28 -5.69 -13.57 -6.14
C ASP A 28 -7.22 -13.65 -6.12
N GLY A 29 -7.88 -12.50 -6.21
CA GLY A 29 -9.33 -12.40 -6.30
C GLY A 29 -10.00 -11.82 -5.06
N LEU A 30 -9.30 -11.08 -4.20
CA LEU A 30 -9.86 -10.47 -2.99
C LEU A 30 -11.13 -9.65 -3.26
N HIS A 31 -11.12 -8.82 -4.30
CA HIS A 31 -12.30 -8.03 -4.67
C HIS A 31 -13.48 -8.89 -5.11
N ARG A 32 -13.22 -9.97 -5.85
CA ARG A 32 -14.24 -10.95 -6.26
C ARG A 32 -14.82 -11.68 -5.05
N LEU A 33 -13.96 -12.15 -4.14
CA LEU A 33 -14.38 -12.79 -2.90
C LEU A 33 -15.26 -11.86 -2.06
N LYS A 34 -14.87 -10.58 -1.92
CA LYS A 34 -15.69 -9.58 -1.22
C LYS A 34 -17.04 -9.39 -1.89
N ALA A 35 -17.08 -9.30 -3.22
CA ALA A 35 -18.33 -9.17 -3.97
C ALA A 35 -19.25 -10.39 -3.77
N TYR A 36 -18.71 -11.61 -3.85
CA TYR A 36 -19.48 -12.84 -3.58
C TYR A 36 -20.03 -12.87 -2.15
N LYS A 37 -19.24 -12.47 -1.15
CA LYS A 37 -19.71 -12.34 0.24
C LYS A 37 -20.83 -11.32 0.39
N MET A 38 -20.74 -10.17 -0.29
CA MET A 38 -21.80 -9.14 -0.27
C MET A 38 -23.10 -9.62 -0.94
N LEU A 39 -23.00 -10.57 -1.87
CA LEU A 39 -24.13 -11.17 -2.58
C LEU A 39 -24.64 -12.48 -1.94
N ASP A 40 -24.11 -12.85 -0.77
CA ASP A 40 -24.44 -14.10 -0.06
C ASP A 40 -24.29 -15.37 -0.92
N VAL A 41 -23.31 -15.36 -1.84
CA VAL A 41 -22.99 -16.53 -2.67
C VAL A 41 -22.25 -17.56 -1.81
N LYS A 42 -22.87 -18.73 -1.63
CA LYS A 42 -22.37 -19.80 -0.74
C LYS A 42 -21.17 -20.56 -1.27
N GLU A 43 -21.09 -20.73 -2.59
CA GLU A 43 -20.07 -21.53 -3.25
C GLU A 43 -19.52 -20.74 -4.44
N VAL A 44 -18.19 -20.74 -4.55
CA VAL A 44 -17.47 -20.03 -5.61
C VAL A 44 -16.46 -20.97 -6.24
N GLU A 45 -16.31 -20.88 -7.55
CA GLU A 45 -15.31 -21.64 -8.28
C GLU A 45 -13.92 -21.07 -8.01
N VAL A 46 -12.99 -21.97 -7.66
CA VAL A 46 -11.60 -21.63 -7.34
C VAL A 46 -10.63 -22.46 -8.17
N GLU A 47 -9.50 -21.85 -8.53
CA GLU A 47 -8.33 -22.55 -9.06
C GLU A 47 -7.35 -22.76 -7.90
N ILE A 48 -7.01 -24.03 -7.62
CA ILE A 48 -6.10 -24.38 -6.52
C ILE A 48 -4.72 -24.67 -7.09
N LYS A 49 -3.71 -23.90 -6.65
CA LYS A 49 -2.30 -24.12 -6.95
C LYS A 49 -1.53 -24.49 -5.68
N HIS A 50 -0.57 -25.38 -5.81
CA HIS A 50 0.24 -25.83 -4.68
C HIS A 50 1.57 -25.07 -4.68
N TYR A 51 1.98 -24.61 -3.51
CA TYR A 51 3.24 -23.89 -3.30
C TYR A 51 4.06 -24.56 -2.20
N GLU A 52 5.38 -24.56 -2.37
CA GLU A 52 6.31 -25.11 -1.38
C GLU A 52 6.53 -24.17 -0.21
N SER A 53 6.33 -22.86 -0.41
CA SER A 53 6.55 -21.84 0.62
C SER A 53 5.68 -20.60 0.42
N PHE A 54 5.55 -19.80 1.49
CA PHE A 54 4.91 -18.48 1.43
C PHE A 54 5.59 -17.53 0.46
N ASN A 55 6.92 -17.59 0.32
CA ASN A 55 7.64 -16.72 -0.61
C ASN A 55 7.28 -17.05 -2.06
N GLU A 56 7.13 -18.34 -2.39
CA GLU A 56 6.68 -18.76 -3.73
C GLU A 56 5.25 -18.29 -4.03
N ALA A 57 4.34 -18.49 -3.06
CA ALA A 57 2.96 -18.03 -3.15
C ALA A 57 2.89 -16.49 -3.31
N PHE A 58 3.72 -15.76 -2.56
CA PHE A 58 3.85 -14.31 -2.67
C PHE A 58 4.31 -13.89 -4.08
N HIS A 59 5.38 -14.46 -4.62
CA HIS A 59 5.86 -14.11 -5.96
C HIS A 59 4.82 -14.41 -7.04
N ASP A 60 4.09 -15.52 -6.94
CA ASP A 60 3.00 -15.83 -7.88
C ASP A 60 1.84 -14.82 -7.77
N SER A 61 1.47 -14.41 -6.55
CA SER A 61 0.45 -13.38 -6.34
C SER A 61 0.86 -12.04 -6.97
N VAL A 62 2.13 -11.65 -6.86
CA VAL A 62 2.67 -10.43 -7.48
C VAL A 62 2.58 -10.52 -9.00
N ARG A 63 3.02 -11.64 -9.61
CA ARG A 63 2.93 -11.84 -11.07
C ARG A 63 1.50 -11.74 -11.60
N ARG A 64 0.56 -12.36 -10.88
CA ARG A 64 -0.86 -12.35 -11.25
C ARG A 64 -1.45 -10.95 -11.17
N ASN A 65 -1.19 -10.21 -10.08
CA ASN A 65 -1.72 -8.85 -9.89
C ASN A 65 -1.14 -7.81 -10.87
N ILE A 66 0.09 -8.00 -11.34
CA ILE A 66 0.69 -7.09 -12.32
C ILE A 66 0.11 -7.31 -13.71
N THR A 67 -0.11 -8.57 -14.08
CA THR A 67 -0.62 -8.93 -15.41
C THR A 67 -2.14 -8.72 -15.50
N HIS A 68 -2.85 -8.92 -14.39
CA HIS A 68 -4.29 -8.93 -14.33
C HIS A 68 -4.82 -8.11 -13.15
N GLY A 69 -5.82 -7.28 -13.40
CA GLY A 69 -6.55 -6.58 -12.33
C GLY A 69 -6.23 -5.09 -12.25
N GLN A 70 -6.36 -4.54 -11.04
CA GLN A 70 -6.06 -3.14 -10.77
C GLN A 70 -4.54 -2.99 -10.61
N PRO A 71 -3.89 -2.06 -11.34
CA PRO A 71 -2.47 -1.81 -11.18
C PRO A 71 -2.11 -1.51 -9.73
N PHE A 72 -0.98 -2.04 -9.26
CA PHE A 72 -0.44 -1.67 -7.96
C PHE A 72 -0.25 -0.16 -7.87
N THR A 73 -0.67 0.41 -6.76
CA THR A 73 -0.31 1.77 -6.38
C THR A 73 1.20 1.87 -6.13
N ALA A 74 1.75 3.08 -6.23
CA ALA A 74 3.17 3.31 -5.94
C ALA A 74 3.58 2.82 -4.54
N TYR A 75 2.66 2.88 -3.56
CA TYR A 75 2.92 2.40 -2.21
C TYR A 75 2.94 0.87 -2.14
N GLU A 76 2.06 0.18 -2.85
CA GLU A 76 2.05 -1.29 -2.94
C GLU A 76 3.29 -1.81 -3.66
N VAL A 77 3.71 -1.16 -4.77
CA VAL A 77 4.96 -1.49 -5.46
C VAL A 77 6.16 -1.37 -4.50
N ALA A 78 6.25 -0.27 -3.75
CA ALA A 78 7.31 -0.10 -2.76
C ALA A 78 7.25 -1.15 -1.64
N GLY A 79 6.06 -1.59 -1.22
CA GLY A 79 5.89 -2.70 -0.28
C GLY A 79 6.39 -4.03 -0.82
N VAL A 80 6.15 -4.32 -2.10
CA VAL A 80 6.69 -5.52 -2.76
C VAL A 80 8.21 -5.44 -2.84
N ILE A 81 8.77 -4.30 -3.25
CA ILE A 81 10.23 -4.10 -3.30
C ILE A 81 10.86 -4.24 -1.92
N LYS A 82 10.28 -3.63 -0.87
CA LYS A 82 10.69 -3.80 0.53
C LYS A 82 10.81 -5.28 0.87
N ARG A 83 9.74 -6.05 0.64
CA ARG A 83 9.73 -7.48 0.97
C ARG A 83 10.80 -8.27 0.20
N LEU A 84 10.99 -7.96 -1.08
CA LEU A 84 11.99 -8.64 -1.91
C LEU A 84 13.43 -8.31 -1.47
N LEU A 85 13.68 -7.08 -1.00
CA LEU A 85 14.98 -6.69 -0.43
C LEU A 85 15.25 -7.43 0.88
N GLU A 86 14.27 -7.53 1.76
CA GLU A 86 14.35 -8.31 3.01
C GLU A 86 14.57 -9.81 2.76
N GLU A 87 14.11 -10.33 1.61
CA GLU A 87 14.39 -11.68 1.13
C GLU A 87 15.77 -11.84 0.47
N GLY A 88 16.55 -10.76 0.35
CA GLY A 88 17.86 -10.75 -0.29
C GLY A 88 17.82 -10.91 -1.81
N ARG A 89 16.70 -10.55 -2.46
CA ARG A 89 16.60 -10.59 -3.94
C ARG A 89 17.36 -9.42 -4.53
N ASP A 90 17.91 -9.62 -5.73
CA ASP A 90 18.57 -8.55 -6.48
C ASP A 90 17.58 -7.70 -7.29
N LEU A 91 18.08 -6.54 -7.76
CA LEU A 91 17.27 -5.59 -8.53
C LEU A 91 16.79 -6.15 -9.87
N VAL A 92 17.54 -7.06 -10.49
CA VAL A 92 17.19 -7.67 -11.79
C VAL A 92 15.98 -8.58 -11.62
N TYR A 93 15.98 -9.37 -10.55
CA TYR A 93 14.85 -10.19 -10.15
C TYR A 93 13.61 -9.34 -9.88
N MET A 94 13.76 -8.27 -9.10
CA MET A 94 12.64 -7.35 -8.80
C MET A 94 12.08 -6.71 -10.08
N ALA A 95 12.93 -6.17 -10.95
CA ALA A 95 12.52 -5.56 -12.21
C ALA A 95 11.77 -6.55 -13.10
N THR A 96 12.26 -7.80 -13.19
CA THR A 96 11.61 -8.88 -13.95
C THR A 96 10.27 -9.25 -13.36
N LEU A 97 10.20 -9.45 -12.04
CA LEU A 97 8.96 -9.82 -11.34
C LEU A 97 7.92 -8.72 -11.46
N LEU A 98 8.36 -7.46 -11.34
CA LEU A 98 7.50 -6.29 -11.36
C LEU A 98 7.18 -5.76 -12.77
N GLN A 99 7.75 -6.38 -13.82
CA GLN A 99 7.62 -5.96 -15.22
C GLN A 99 7.94 -4.46 -15.43
N MET A 100 9.01 -3.97 -14.79
CA MET A 100 9.46 -2.58 -14.90
C MET A 100 10.96 -2.51 -15.16
N THR A 101 11.48 -1.33 -15.49
CA THR A 101 12.92 -1.16 -15.74
C THR A 101 13.71 -1.18 -14.42
N LEU A 102 15.01 -1.48 -14.51
CA LEU A 102 15.91 -1.39 -13.35
C LEU A 102 15.94 0.02 -12.74
N ASP A 103 15.87 1.06 -13.58
CA ASP A 103 15.90 2.44 -13.12
C ASP A 103 14.61 2.83 -12.42
N ASP A 104 13.46 2.28 -12.84
CA ASP A 104 12.20 2.45 -12.11
C ASP A 104 12.27 1.79 -10.72
N VAL A 105 12.79 0.57 -10.61
CA VAL A 105 12.98 -0.09 -9.30
C VAL A 105 13.88 0.74 -8.40
N LYS A 106 15.03 1.21 -8.90
CA LYS A 106 15.95 2.07 -8.14
C LYS A 106 15.25 3.35 -7.70
N LYS A 107 14.49 4.00 -8.58
CA LYS A 107 13.72 5.18 -8.26
C LYS A 107 12.70 4.92 -7.16
N PHE A 108 12.02 3.76 -7.15
CA PHE A 108 11.14 3.39 -6.05
C PHE A 108 11.89 3.20 -4.74
N ILE A 109 13.03 2.51 -4.77
CA ILE A 109 13.88 2.33 -3.58
C ILE A 109 14.28 3.71 -3.03
N ASP A 110 14.85 4.55 -3.89
CA ASP A 110 15.27 5.89 -3.50
C ASP A 110 14.08 6.67 -2.96
N GLU A 111 13.00 6.84 -3.72
CA GLU A 111 11.91 7.73 -3.33
C GLU A 111 11.07 7.23 -2.15
N ARG A 112 10.93 5.92 -1.96
CA ARG A 112 9.91 5.34 -1.08
C ARG A 112 10.47 4.49 0.05
N LEU A 113 11.71 4.04 -0.01
CA LEU A 113 12.27 3.19 1.04
C LEU A 113 13.28 3.95 1.88
N VAL A 114 13.28 3.64 3.17
CA VAL A 114 14.31 4.04 4.12
C VAL A 114 14.74 2.80 4.87
N GLU A 115 16.03 2.52 4.87
CA GLU A 115 16.61 1.48 5.72
C GLU A 115 16.65 2.00 7.17
N VAL A 116 15.95 1.31 8.07
CA VAL A 116 15.86 1.69 9.49
C VAL A 116 16.80 0.88 10.38
N GLU A 117 17.12 -0.34 9.96
CA GLU A 117 18.11 -1.25 10.55
C GLU A 117 18.74 -2.08 9.42
N GLU A 118 19.83 -2.80 9.69
CA GLU A 118 20.53 -3.58 8.66
C GLU A 118 19.58 -4.56 7.95
N ASN A 119 19.36 -4.34 6.64
CA ASN A 119 18.40 -5.09 5.80
C ASN A 119 16.93 -5.00 6.22
N VAL A 120 16.56 -4.02 7.05
CA VAL A 120 15.18 -3.74 7.44
C VAL A 120 14.76 -2.41 6.85
N TYR A 121 13.75 -2.46 5.98
CA TYR A 121 13.30 -1.29 5.22
C TYR A 121 11.91 -0.86 5.66
N GLU A 122 11.62 0.43 5.56
CA GLU A 122 10.26 0.95 5.74
C GLU A 122 9.78 1.77 4.54
N VAL A 123 8.48 1.62 4.24
CA VAL A 123 7.85 2.30 3.11
C VAL A 123 7.32 3.67 3.56
N VAL A 124 7.83 4.71 2.95
CA VAL A 124 7.46 6.10 3.21
C VAL A 124 6.25 6.50 2.35
N LYS A 125 5.15 6.89 3.02
CA LYS A 125 3.95 7.42 2.37
C LYS A 125 4.21 8.80 1.76
N GLU A 126 3.37 9.16 0.79
CA GLU A 126 3.47 10.41 0.05
C GLU A 126 3.63 11.67 0.91
N PRO A 127 2.87 11.88 2.00
CA PRO A 127 2.98 13.11 2.77
C PRO A 127 4.37 13.35 3.34
N VAL A 128 5.10 12.31 3.73
CA VAL A 128 6.42 12.45 4.37
C VAL A 128 7.58 12.09 3.46
N ARG A 129 7.31 11.82 2.18
CA ARG A 129 8.32 11.45 1.18
C ARG A 129 9.46 12.48 1.07
N SER A 130 9.13 13.76 1.07
CA SER A 130 10.12 14.86 0.95
C SER A 130 11.07 14.96 2.15
N VAL A 131 10.66 14.46 3.31
CA VAL A 131 11.41 14.51 4.57
C VAL A 131 11.96 13.14 4.98
N LYS A 132 12.00 12.17 4.06
CA LYS A 132 12.45 10.79 4.33
C LYS A 132 13.81 10.70 5.01
N HIS A 133 14.73 11.64 4.70
CA HIS A 133 16.08 11.69 5.26
C HIS A 133 16.11 12.02 6.77
N ARG A 134 14.98 12.45 7.33
CA ARG A 134 14.81 12.72 8.77
C ARG A 134 14.22 11.52 9.52
N ILE A 135 13.87 10.45 8.81
CA ILE A 135 13.29 9.24 9.38
C ILE A 135 14.44 8.36 9.86
N THR A 136 14.53 8.17 11.18
CA THR A 136 15.55 7.33 11.83
C THR A 136 14.94 6.23 12.70
N SER A 137 13.61 6.18 12.78
CA SER A 137 12.87 5.33 13.70
C SER A 137 12.23 4.16 12.96
N SER A 138 12.40 2.95 13.49
CA SER A 138 11.65 1.77 13.06
C SER A 138 10.15 1.86 13.33
N LYS A 139 9.70 2.81 14.17
CA LYS A 139 8.27 3.08 14.43
C LYS A 139 7.58 3.86 13.34
N ILE A 140 8.30 4.25 12.29
CA ILE A 140 7.77 5.09 11.23
C ILE A 140 6.51 4.48 10.56
N ALA A 141 6.43 3.16 10.44
CA ALA A 141 5.25 2.48 9.90
C ALA A 141 3.99 2.74 10.74
N GLU A 142 4.13 2.78 12.08
CA GLU A 142 3.07 3.08 13.02
C GLU A 142 2.71 4.57 12.97
N GLU A 143 3.71 5.45 13.01
CA GLU A 143 3.55 6.91 12.98
C GLU A 143 2.85 7.38 11.70
N GLN A 144 3.11 6.72 10.57
CA GLN A 144 2.49 7.04 9.29
C GLN A 144 1.14 6.35 9.08
N ARG A 145 0.66 5.48 9.97
CA ARG A 145 -0.58 4.70 9.77
C ARG A 145 -1.79 5.59 9.49
N GLY A 146 -1.90 6.72 10.21
CA GLY A 146 -2.98 7.71 10.05
C GLY A 146 -2.82 8.66 8.86
N LEU A 147 -1.70 8.62 8.16
CA LEU A 147 -1.45 9.49 7.01
C LEU A 147 -2.15 8.97 5.75
N THR A 148 -2.67 9.90 4.96
CA THR A 148 -3.27 9.63 3.65
C THR A 148 -2.18 9.40 2.59
N GLY A 149 -2.59 9.03 1.37
CA GLY A 149 -1.69 8.95 0.22
C GLY A 149 -1.48 10.29 -0.52
N ILE A 150 -1.90 11.43 0.06
CA ILE A 150 -1.89 12.75 -0.61
C ILE A 150 -0.69 13.57 -0.12
N SER A 151 0.02 14.26 -1.01
CA SER A 151 1.17 15.09 -0.61
C SER A 151 0.78 16.23 0.34
N GLN A 152 1.71 16.63 1.22
CA GLN A 152 1.51 17.75 2.16
C GLN A 152 1.07 19.03 1.45
N ILE A 153 1.72 19.37 0.33
CA ILE A 153 1.40 20.57 -0.46
C ILE A 153 -0.06 20.53 -0.93
N LYS A 154 -0.51 19.38 -1.44
CA LYS A 154 -1.89 19.25 -1.92
C LYS A 154 -2.89 19.33 -0.76
N LEU A 155 -2.62 18.65 0.37
CA LEU A 155 -3.49 18.73 1.55
C LEU A 155 -3.65 20.17 2.05
N VAL A 156 -2.55 20.91 2.17
CA VAL A 156 -2.58 22.32 2.59
C VAL A 156 -3.28 23.18 1.54
N GLY A 157 -2.98 22.99 0.25
CA GLY A 157 -3.60 23.74 -0.84
C GLY A 157 -5.12 23.52 -0.93
N ASP A 158 -5.59 22.29 -0.72
CA ASP A 158 -7.02 21.98 -0.71
C ASP A 158 -7.73 22.67 0.47
N ILE A 159 -7.12 22.70 1.67
CA ILE A 159 -7.65 23.43 2.83
C ILE A 159 -7.73 24.93 2.55
N VAL A 160 -6.65 25.52 2.05
CA VAL A 160 -6.61 26.95 1.68
C VAL A 160 -7.71 27.27 0.68
N LYS A 161 -7.83 26.48 -0.38
CA LYS A 161 -8.85 26.68 -1.41
C LYS A 161 -10.26 26.63 -0.86
N ILE A 162 -10.58 25.68 0.03
CA ILE A 162 -11.91 25.57 0.67
C ILE A 162 -12.24 26.82 1.49
N ILE A 163 -11.25 27.37 2.20
CA ILE A 163 -11.40 28.60 2.99
C ILE A 163 -11.62 29.80 2.06
N GLU A 164 -10.79 29.95 1.02
CA GLU A 164 -10.86 31.08 0.08
C GLU A 164 -12.20 31.17 -0.65
N ILE A 165 -12.78 30.02 -1.03
CA ILE A 165 -14.08 29.97 -1.71
C ILE A 165 -15.28 30.01 -0.75
N GLY A 166 -15.04 30.13 0.56
CA GLY A 166 -16.09 30.23 1.57
C GLY A 166 -16.93 28.96 1.75
N LEU A 167 -16.38 27.78 1.42
CA LEU A 167 -17.06 26.49 1.56
C LEU A 167 -16.65 25.72 2.82
N LEU A 168 -16.01 26.40 3.78
CA LEU A 168 -15.68 25.80 5.07
C LEU A 168 -16.94 25.68 5.93
N ASP A 169 -17.21 24.47 6.44
CA ASP A 169 -18.31 24.20 7.36
C ASP A 169 -17.97 24.72 8.78
N VAL A 170 -18.22 26.00 9.02
CA VAL A 170 -17.91 26.70 10.28
C VAL A 170 -18.76 26.23 11.47
N ASP A 171 -19.91 25.60 11.22
CA ASP A 171 -20.79 25.08 12.26
C ASP A 171 -20.28 23.74 12.81
N ASN A 172 -19.35 23.08 12.10
CA ASN A 172 -18.74 21.84 12.53
C ASN A 172 -17.65 22.08 13.58
N LYS A 173 -18.05 22.01 14.85
CA LYS A 173 -17.13 22.17 16.01
C LYS A 173 -15.90 21.27 15.96
N LYS A 174 -16.01 20.03 15.46
CA LYS A 174 -14.86 19.11 15.37
C LYS A 174 -13.84 19.59 14.34
N LEU A 175 -14.31 20.12 13.21
CA LEU A 175 -13.46 20.73 12.18
C LEU A 175 -12.78 21.99 12.72
N MET A 176 -13.55 22.89 13.34
CA MET A 176 -13.02 24.15 13.88
C MET A 176 -11.95 23.90 14.97
N ASN A 177 -12.19 22.97 15.89
CA ASN A 177 -11.18 22.60 16.90
C ASN A 177 -9.89 22.03 16.27
N ARG A 178 -9.99 21.30 15.15
CA ARG A 178 -8.80 20.80 14.42
C ARG A 178 -8.05 21.93 13.72
N LEU A 179 -8.75 22.92 13.18
CA LEU A 179 -8.14 24.09 12.55
C LEU A 179 -7.47 25.00 13.57
N GLU A 180 -8.07 25.18 14.75
CA GLU A 180 -7.45 25.92 15.86
C GLU A 180 -6.16 25.24 16.33
N ASN A 181 -6.20 23.92 16.58
CA ASN A 181 -4.98 23.17 16.90
C ASN A 181 -3.93 23.25 15.78
N LEU A 182 -4.34 23.20 14.51
CA LEU A 182 -3.43 23.40 13.38
C LEU A 182 -2.80 24.79 13.40
N TYR A 183 -3.57 25.83 13.68
CA TYR A 183 -3.09 27.20 13.80
C TYR A 183 -2.01 27.34 14.89
N ASP A 184 -2.24 26.75 16.06
CA ASP A 184 -1.27 26.78 17.17
C ASP A 184 0.04 26.06 16.82
N LEU A 185 -0.06 24.91 16.14
CA LEU A 185 1.11 24.17 15.65
C LEU A 185 1.89 24.97 14.62
N LEU A 186 1.20 25.63 13.68
CA LEU A 186 1.83 26.48 12.66
C LEU A 186 2.50 27.70 13.26
N LYS A 187 1.85 28.36 14.23
CA LYS A 187 2.42 29.51 14.96
C LYS A 187 3.72 29.10 15.67
N THR A 188 3.71 27.94 16.31
CA THR A 188 4.91 27.38 16.96
C THR A 188 6.01 27.08 15.93
N LEU A 189 5.66 26.52 14.78
CA LEU A 189 6.62 26.22 13.70
C LEU A 189 7.27 27.49 13.14
N PHE A 190 6.47 28.51 12.82
CA PHE A 190 6.97 29.77 12.25
C PHE A 190 7.78 30.60 13.25
N SER A 191 7.55 30.45 14.55
CA SER A 191 8.39 31.10 15.56
C SER A 191 9.82 30.54 15.63
N LYS A 192 10.05 29.34 15.08
CA LYS A 192 11.35 28.66 15.07
C LYS A 192 12.14 28.85 13.77
N THR A 193 11.52 29.45 12.75
CA THR A 193 12.10 29.66 11.43
C THR A 193 12.53 31.11 11.29
#